data_AF-A0A382SKI6-F1
#
_entry.id   AF-A0A382SKI6-F1
#
_cell.length_a   1.000
_cell.length_b   1.000
_cell.length_c   1.000
_cell.angle_alpha   90.00
_cell.angle_beta   90.00
_cell.angle_gamma   90.00
#
_symmetry.space_group_name_H-M   'P 1'
#
loop_
_entity.id
_entity.type
_entity.pdbx_description
1 polymer ?
#
loop_
_entity_poly.entity_id
_entity_poly.type
_entity_poly.pdbx_seq_one_letter_code
_entity_poly.pdbx_strand_id
1 'polypeptide(L)'
;MHKVLSAGRPVIRYVAPVAVVACLGAAGVTAQSGATDGEWGVFGADAGATRYSPLDQIHSGNVSDLEVAWRWSARDQGNPPPSGRTQISPLVIDGVMYTTIGNQRNVIALDAATGESIWGWRPGDSEQRWGDVIEPVARSAGRGVTYWTDGAGDDRIFVVTPSYQ
;
A
#
# COMPACT_ATOMS: atom_id res chain seq x y z
N MET A 1 54.83 65.71 -21.74
CA MET A 1 54.41 64.95 -20.53
C MET A 1 52.94 64.55 -20.70
N HIS A 2 52.70 63.23 -20.66
CA HIS A 2 51.44 62.49 -20.43
C HIS A 2 50.09 63.19 -20.63
N LYS A 3 49.31 62.75 -21.63
CA LYS A 3 48.22 61.74 -21.47
C LYS A 3 47.48 61.52 -22.80
N VAL A 4 47.30 60.25 -23.13
CA VAL A 4 46.40 59.67 -24.15
C VAL A 4 45.04 59.47 -23.47
N LEU A 5 43.87 59.75 -24.06
CA LEU A 5 43.02 58.86 -24.88
C LEU A 5 41.66 59.53 -25.13
N SER A 6 41.05 59.36 -26.31
CA SER A 6 39.65 58.92 -26.49
C SER A 6 39.13 59.13 -27.93
N ALA A 7 38.55 58.07 -28.50
CA ALA A 7 37.39 58.02 -29.43
C ALA A 7 37.47 56.64 -30.13
N GLY A 8 36.68 55.64 -29.79
CA GLY A 8 35.24 55.55 -30.08
C GLY A 8 35.03 54.81 -31.41
N ARG A 9 34.75 53.50 -31.39
CA ARG A 9 34.32 52.72 -32.56
C ARG A 9 33.06 51.90 -32.24
N PRO A 10 32.14 51.73 -33.22
CA PRO A 10 30.76 51.33 -32.97
C PRO A 10 30.58 49.81 -32.76
N VAL A 11 29.50 49.49 -32.07
CA VAL A 11 29.08 48.17 -31.60
C VAL A 11 28.46 47.36 -32.74
N ILE A 12 29.00 46.18 -33.04
CA ILE A 12 28.36 45.16 -33.89
C ILE A 12 27.77 44.09 -32.96
N ARG A 13 26.43 44.01 -32.91
CA ARG A 13 25.71 42.96 -32.20
C ARG A 13 25.70 41.68 -33.04
N TYR A 14 26.48 40.67 -32.64
CA TYR A 14 26.31 39.31 -33.12
C TYR A 14 25.24 38.62 -32.27
N VAL A 15 24.13 38.24 -32.89
CA VAL A 15 23.16 37.30 -32.29
C VAL A 15 23.71 35.90 -32.56
N ALA A 16 24.25 35.25 -31.54
CA ALA A 16 24.63 33.84 -31.62
C ALA A 16 23.38 32.96 -31.48
N PRO A 17 23.21 31.88 -32.26
CA PRO A 17 22.14 30.93 -32.01
C PRO A 17 22.53 30.08 -30.80
N VAL A 18 21.71 30.11 -29.74
CA VAL A 18 21.83 29.18 -28.62
C VAL A 18 21.38 27.81 -29.12
N ALA A 19 22.32 26.89 -29.27
CA ALA A 19 22.02 25.48 -29.49
C ALA A 19 21.50 24.89 -28.18
N VAL A 20 20.19 24.67 -28.10
CA VAL A 20 19.58 23.92 -26.99
C VAL A 20 19.85 22.44 -27.24
N VAL A 21 20.84 21.89 -26.55
CA VAL A 21 21.05 20.44 -26.46
C VAL A 21 20.00 19.90 -25.48
N ALA A 22 18.95 19.28 -26.01
CA ALA A 22 18.01 18.53 -25.20
C ALA A 22 18.70 17.24 -24.73
N CYS A 23 19.24 17.25 -23.52
CA CYS A 23 19.61 16.04 -22.81
C CYS A 23 18.32 15.26 -22.51
N LEU A 24 17.94 14.35 -23.42
CA LEU A 24 17.05 13.23 -23.12
C LEU A 24 17.80 12.31 -22.16
N GLY A 25 17.81 12.68 -20.88
CA GLY A 25 18.14 11.74 -19.83
C GLY A 25 17.13 10.61 -19.92
N ALA A 26 17.61 9.39 -20.14
CA ALA A 26 16.80 8.21 -19.90
C ALA A 26 16.49 8.19 -18.40
N ALA A 27 15.37 8.82 -18.01
CA ALA A 27 14.76 8.55 -16.73
C ALA A 27 14.46 7.05 -16.77
N GLY A 28 15.24 6.25 -16.04
CA GLY A 28 14.94 4.85 -15.85
C GLY A 28 13.52 4.78 -15.34
N VAL A 29 12.61 4.25 -16.16
CA VAL A 29 11.24 4.00 -15.73
C VAL A 29 11.36 2.92 -14.66
N THR A 30 11.34 3.30 -13.39
CA THR A 30 11.24 2.36 -12.27
C THR A 30 9.80 1.86 -12.24
N ALA A 31 9.45 1.00 -13.20
CA ALA A 31 8.09 0.47 -13.37
C ALA A 31 7.72 -0.56 -12.29
N GLN A 32 8.71 -1.07 -11.55
CA GLN A 32 8.54 -2.05 -10.49
C GLN A 32 9.50 -1.71 -9.34
N SER A 33 9.03 -0.95 -8.36
CA SER A 33 9.66 -0.92 -7.04
C SER A 33 9.27 -2.16 -6.23
N GLY A 34 8.06 -2.70 -6.46
CA GLY A 34 7.48 -3.75 -5.64
C GLY A 34 7.25 -3.28 -4.19
N ALA A 35 7.06 -4.25 -3.29
CA ALA A 35 7.01 -4.09 -1.84
C ALA A 35 8.43 -3.85 -1.29
N THR A 36 8.94 -2.62 -1.42
CA THR A 36 10.26 -2.23 -0.89
C THR A 36 10.27 -2.27 0.64
N ASP A 37 11.44 -2.57 1.22
CA ASP A 37 11.65 -2.61 2.69
C ASP A 37 10.78 -3.62 3.46
N GLY A 38 10.09 -4.53 2.75
CA GLY A 38 9.19 -5.52 3.33
C GLY A 38 7.77 -5.00 3.61
N GLU A 39 7.49 -3.75 3.29
CA GLU A 39 6.18 -3.13 3.47
C GLU A 39 5.21 -3.57 2.37
N TRP A 40 3.96 -3.86 2.75
CA TRP A 40 2.88 -4.23 1.83
C TRP A 40 1.68 -3.31 2.03
N GLY A 41 1.88 -2.02 1.78
CA GLY A 41 0.88 -0.97 2.08
C GLY A 41 -0.30 -0.88 1.11
N VAL A 42 -0.23 -1.55 -0.05
CA VAL A 42 -1.32 -1.58 -1.05
C VAL A 42 -1.60 -3.00 -1.51
N PHE A 43 -2.84 -3.27 -1.91
CA PHE A 43 -3.33 -4.61 -2.26
C PHE A 43 -2.46 -5.37 -3.28
N GLY A 44 -1.79 -4.65 -4.19
CA GLY A 44 -0.98 -5.20 -5.27
C GLY A 44 0.54 -5.03 -5.12
N ALA A 45 1.06 -4.79 -3.91
CA ALA A 45 2.45 -4.41 -3.59
C ALA A 45 2.84 -2.99 -4.01
N ASP A 46 2.48 -2.56 -5.22
CA ASP A 46 2.74 -1.22 -5.73
C ASP A 46 1.55 -0.66 -6.54
N ALA A 47 1.67 0.57 -7.02
CA ALA A 47 0.65 1.25 -7.83
C ALA A 47 0.38 0.54 -9.18
N GLY A 48 1.34 -0.23 -9.68
CA GLY A 48 1.19 -1.06 -10.89
C GLY A 48 0.53 -2.41 -10.62
N ALA A 49 0.23 -2.72 -9.35
CA ALA A 49 -0.29 -4.00 -8.88
C ALA A 49 0.58 -5.19 -9.30
N THR A 50 1.90 -5.02 -9.28
CA THR A 50 2.84 -6.02 -9.83
C THR A 50 2.95 -7.27 -8.97
N ARG A 51 2.57 -7.18 -7.69
CA ARG A 51 2.68 -8.25 -6.68
C ARG A 51 4.11 -8.77 -6.54
N TYR A 52 5.09 -7.92 -6.78
CA TYR A 52 6.52 -8.23 -6.69
C TYR A 52 7.11 -7.73 -5.37
N SER A 53 8.03 -8.49 -4.79
CA SER A 53 8.91 -8.03 -3.71
C SER A 53 10.37 -8.23 -4.13
N PRO A 54 11.24 -7.23 -3.96
CA PRO A 54 12.67 -7.37 -4.22
C PRO A 54 13.43 -8.11 -3.10
N LEU A 55 12.77 -8.52 -2.01
CA LEU A 55 13.41 -9.26 -0.91
C LEU A 55 13.94 -10.62 -1.38
N ASP A 56 15.14 -10.97 -0.95
CA ASP A 56 15.85 -12.19 -1.35
C ASP A 56 16.25 -13.10 -0.18
N GLN A 57 15.89 -12.76 1.06
CA GLN A 57 16.16 -13.58 2.25
C GLN A 57 15.61 -15.01 2.10
N ILE A 58 14.44 -15.16 1.48
CA ILE A 58 13.86 -16.45 1.12
C ILE A 58 14.06 -16.66 -0.38
N HIS A 59 14.74 -17.75 -0.73
CA HIS A 59 15.06 -18.09 -2.11
C HIS A 59 14.98 -19.60 -2.34
N SER A 60 15.17 -20.03 -3.58
CA SER A 60 15.05 -21.45 -3.97
C SER A 60 16.00 -22.41 -3.25
N GLY A 61 17.04 -21.88 -2.60
CA GLY A 61 18.03 -22.66 -1.86
C GLY A 61 17.69 -22.88 -0.38
N ASN A 62 16.79 -22.10 0.21
CA ASN A 62 16.43 -22.19 1.64
C ASN A 62 14.91 -22.25 1.91
N VAL A 63 14.06 -22.18 0.86
CA VAL A 63 12.60 -22.25 1.01
C VAL A 63 12.12 -23.54 1.70
N SER A 64 12.92 -24.61 1.65
CA SER A 64 12.65 -25.86 2.37
C SER A 64 12.71 -25.73 3.89
N ASP A 65 13.34 -24.69 4.40
CA ASP A 65 13.65 -24.51 5.82
C ASP A 65 12.60 -23.62 6.51
N LEU A 66 11.54 -23.22 5.79
CA LEU A 66 10.48 -22.38 6.32
C LEU A 66 9.63 -23.12 7.35
N GLU A 67 9.42 -22.44 8.47
CA GLU A 67 8.54 -22.89 9.55
C GLU A 67 7.40 -21.88 9.76
N VAL A 68 6.32 -22.35 10.38
CA VAL A 68 5.21 -21.47 10.74
C VAL A 68 5.61 -20.66 11.96
N ALA A 69 5.76 -19.35 11.79
CA ALA A 69 6.06 -18.42 12.89
C ALA A 69 4.90 -18.30 13.89
N TRP A 70 3.66 -18.15 13.39
CA TRP A 70 2.46 -18.06 14.23
C TRP A 70 1.19 -18.40 13.44
N ARG A 71 0.07 -18.60 14.16
CA ARG A 71 -1.27 -18.78 13.57
C ARG A 71 -2.29 -17.95 14.34
N TRP A 72 -3.16 -17.26 13.60
CA TRP A 72 -4.29 -16.52 14.16
C TRP A 72 -5.61 -17.09 13.62
N SER A 73 -6.65 -17.16 14.47
CA SER A 73 -7.91 -17.84 14.15
C SER A 73 -9.09 -16.88 14.12
N ALA A 74 -9.73 -16.77 12.96
CA ALA A 74 -10.98 -16.03 12.78
C ALA A 74 -12.24 -16.82 13.20
N ARG A 75 -12.09 -18.02 13.76
CA ARG A 75 -13.20 -18.98 13.90
C ARG A 75 -14.37 -18.45 14.72
N ASP A 76 -14.08 -17.60 15.70
CA ASP A 76 -15.05 -17.01 16.63
C ASP A 76 -15.54 -15.62 16.16
N GLN A 77 -15.23 -15.22 14.93
CA GLN A 77 -15.49 -13.88 14.38
C GLN A 77 -16.76 -13.83 13.52
N GLY A 78 -17.85 -14.39 14.03
CA GLY A 78 -19.17 -14.35 13.38
C GLY A 78 -20.07 -15.51 13.81
N ASN A 79 -21.37 -15.37 13.58
CA ASN A 79 -22.36 -16.42 13.78
C ASN A 79 -23.26 -16.55 12.52
N PRO A 80 -23.22 -17.66 11.76
CA PRO A 80 -22.37 -18.85 11.98
C PRO A 80 -20.88 -18.54 11.81
N PRO A 81 -19.97 -19.46 12.22
CA PRO A 81 -18.54 -19.31 12.01
C PRO A 81 -18.19 -19.00 10.54
N PRO A 82 -17.05 -18.35 10.28
CA PRO A 82 -16.67 -17.99 8.91
C PRO A 82 -16.56 -19.20 7.99
N SER A 83 -17.07 -19.06 6.76
CA SER A 83 -17.12 -20.14 5.76
C SER A 83 -15.73 -20.59 5.24
N GLY A 84 -14.66 -19.94 5.68
CA GLY A 84 -13.29 -20.14 5.17
C GLY A 84 -13.04 -19.53 3.79
N ARG A 85 -14.05 -18.90 3.16
CA ARG A 85 -13.93 -18.25 1.85
C ARG A 85 -13.36 -16.85 1.99
N THR A 86 -12.05 -16.78 2.14
CA THR A 86 -11.30 -15.53 2.29
C THR A 86 -10.45 -15.27 1.05
N GLN A 87 -10.56 -14.07 0.47
CA GLN A 87 -9.81 -13.65 -0.72
C GLN A 87 -9.07 -12.33 -0.44
N ILE A 88 -8.29 -12.32 0.64
CA ILE A 88 -7.65 -11.12 1.16
C ILE A 88 -6.14 -11.18 0.91
N SER A 89 -5.56 -10.02 0.58
CA SER A 89 -4.14 -9.74 0.74
C SER A 89 -4.02 -8.76 1.90
N PRO A 90 -3.52 -9.19 3.08
CA PRO A 90 -3.34 -8.28 4.21
C PRO A 90 -2.43 -7.11 3.84
N LEU A 91 -2.66 -5.95 4.45
CA LEU A 91 -1.70 -4.86 4.40
C LEU A 91 -0.74 -5.02 5.58
N VAL A 92 0.55 -4.80 5.34
CA VAL A 92 1.57 -4.72 6.40
C VAL A 92 2.21 -3.35 6.28
N ILE A 93 2.06 -2.55 7.34
CA ILE A 93 2.51 -1.16 7.43
C ILE A 93 3.13 -0.96 8.82
N ASP A 94 4.40 -0.57 8.88
CA ASP A 94 5.12 -0.27 10.13
C ASP A 94 5.01 -1.40 11.16
N GLY A 95 5.15 -2.65 10.69
CA GLY A 95 5.06 -3.85 11.52
C GLY A 95 3.65 -4.25 11.96
N VAL A 96 2.60 -3.56 11.52
CA VAL A 96 1.20 -3.91 11.80
C VAL A 96 0.53 -4.52 10.58
N MET A 97 -0.07 -5.70 10.77
CA MET A 97 -0.88 -6.37 9.76
C MET A 97 -2.35 -6.01 9.90
N TYR A 98 -2.95 -5.46 8.85
CA TYR A 98 -4.36 -5.14 8.77
C TYR A 98 -5.08 -6.05 7.78
N THR A 99 -6.18 -6.65 8.21
CA THR A 99 -7.00 -7.50 7.34
C THR A 99 -8.47 -7.46 7.75
N THR A 100 -9.35 -7.78 6.81
CA THR A 100 -10.72 -8.12 7.16
C THR A 100 -10.81 -9.57 7.62
N ILE A 101 -11.82 -9.85 8.44
CA ILE A 101 -12.08 -11.16 9.04
C ILE A 101 -13.58 -11.41 9.14
N GLY A 102 -13.92 -12.66 9.44
CA GLY A 102 -15.30 -12.99 9.78
C GLY A 102 -16.25 -13.02 8.59
N ASN A 103 -17.55 -13.00 8.88
CA ASN A 103 -18.60 -12.96 7.88
C ASN A 103 -19.16 -11.54 7.63
N GLN A 104 -18.75 -10.55 8.42
CA GLN A 104 -19.36 -9.22 8.45
C GLN A 104 -18.38 -8.10 8.07
N ARG A 105 -17.24 -8.47 7.44
CA ARG A 105 -16.14 -7.55 7.12
C ARG A 105 -15.63 -6.78 8.34
N ASN A 106 -15.55 -7.48 9.47
CA ASN A 106 -14.85 -6.98 10.65
C ASN A 106 -13.39 -6.74 10.28
N VAL A 107 -12.73 -5.77 10.92
CA VAL A 107 -11.32 -5.46 10.71
C VAL A 107 -10.53 -5.89 11.93
N ILE A 108 -9.34 -6.44 11.71
CA ILE A 108 -8.38 -6.74 12.77
C ILE A 108 -7.02 -6.12 12.42
N ALA A 109 -6.36 -5.57 13.42
CA ALA A 109 -4.95 -5.22 13.39
C ALA A 109 -4.18 -6.20 14.28
N LEU A 110 -3.12 -6.77 13.73
CA LEU A 110 -2.22 -7.70 14.40
C LEU A 110 -0.79 -7.16 14.38
N ASP A 111 -0.01 -7.43 15.42
CA ASP A 111 1.44 -7.34 15.31
C ASP A 111 1.91 -8.37 14.27
N ALA A 112 2.62 -7.92 13.23
CA ALA A 112 2.99 -8.79 12.11
C ALA A 112 4.06 -9.84 12.50
N ALA A 113 4.88 -9.55 13.51
CA ALA A 113 5.94 -10.45 13.97
C ALA A 113 5.40 -11.53 14.91
N THR A 114 4.46 -11.18 15.79
CA THR A 114 3.97 -12.10 16.85
C THR A 114 2.59 -12.68 16.56
N GLY A 115 1.77 -12.01 15.75
CA GLY A 115 0.37 -12.34 15.52
C GLY A 115 -0.56 -11.91 16.66
N GLU A 116 -0.06 -11.16 17.65
CA GLU A 116 -0.88 -10.63 18.75
C GLU A 116 -1.91 -9.62 18.24
N SER A 117 -3.10 -9.62 18.84
CA SER A 117 -4.16 -8.71 18.42
C SER A 117 -3.97 -7.34 19.05
N ILE A 118 -3.84 -6.31 18.22
CA ILE A 118 -3.68 -4.93 18.68
C ILE A 118 -5.06 -4.31 18.92
N TRP A 119 -5.93 -4.37 17.91
CA TRP A 119 -7.30 -3.92 18.01
C TRP A 119 -8.19 -4.62 16.98
N GLY A 120 -9.49 -4.62 17.24
CA GLY A 120 -10.51 -5.10 16.31
C GLY A 120 -11.64 -4.08 16.16
N TRP A 121 -12.17 -3.97 14.96
CA TRP A 121 -13.35 -3.17 14.65
C TRP A 121 -14.45 -4.07 14.09
N ARG A 122 -15.68 -3.81 14.54
CA ARG A 122 -16.89 -4.47 14.05
C ARG A 122 -17.93 -3.38 13.76
N PRO A 123 -18.78 -3.57 12.74
CA PRO A 123 -20.00 -2.78 12.61
C PRO A 123 -20.85 -2.90 13.89
N GLY A 124 -21.42 -1.79 14.38
CA GLY A 124 -22.16 -1.72 15.65
C GLY A 124 -23.55 -2.37 15.61
N ASP A 125 -24.22 -2.51 16.77
CA ASP A 125 -25.51 -3.22 16.84
C ASP A 125 -26.70 -2.47 16.18
N SER A 126 -26.60 -1.14 15.98
CA SER A 126 -27.55 -0.37 15.16
C SER A 126 -27.33 -0.57 13.65
N GLU A 127 -26.43 -1.48 13.30
CA GLU A 127 -25.90 -1.76 11.97
C GLU A 127 -26.24 -3.20 11.57
N GLN A 128 -27.20 -3.85 12.23
CA GLN A 128 -27.71 -5.16 11.82
C GLN A 128 -28.29 -5.05 10.40
N ARG A 129 -27.50 -5.50 9.43
CA ARG A 129 -27.81 -5.30 8.01
C ARG A 129 -28.82 -6.35 7.58
N TRP A 130 -29.81 -5.95 6.78
CA TRP A 130 -30.72 -6.89 6.12
C TRP A 130 -29.94 -7.98 5.34
N GLY A 131 -28.81 -7.59 4.73
CA GLY A 131 -27.87 -8.50 4.06
C GLY A 131 -27.18 -9.51 4.98
N ASP A 132 -26.99 -9.20 6.27
CA ASP A 132 -26.45 -10.14 7.24
C ASP A 132 -27.48 -11.22 7.60
N VAL A 133 -28.77 -10.95 7.44
CA VAL A 133 -29.88 -11.86 7.78
C VAL A 133 -30.24 -12.78 6.61
N ILE A 134 -30.23 -12.28 5.35
CA ILE A 134 -30.89 -12.97 4.22
C ILE A 134 -29.93 -13.51 3.14
N GLU A 135 -28.70 -12.98 2.98
CA GLU A 135 -27.89 -13.26 1.78
C GLU A 135 -26.54 -13.99 2.07
N PRO A 136 -26.31 -15.20 1.52
CA PRO A 136 -25.00 -15.87 1.56
C PRO A 136 -23.90 -15.07 0.85
N VAL A 137 -24.25 -14.19 -0.10
CA VAL A 137 -23.31 -13.41 -0.92
C VAL A 137 -22.71 -12.24 -0.13
N ALA A 138 -23.43 -11.70 0.86
CA ALA A 138 -22.95 -10.62 1.72
C ALA A 138 -22.08 -11.13 2.90
N ARG A 139 -22.20 -12.42 3.27
CA ARG A 139 -21.48 -13.05 4.37
C ARG A 139 -20.06 -13.47 4.00
N SER A 140 -19.20 -12.50 3.74
CA SER A 140 -17.77 -12.72 3.47
C SER A 140 -16.92 -11.65 4.14
N ALA A 141 -15.68 -11.99 4.46
CA ALA A 141 -14.69 -11.03 4.91
C ALA A 141 -14.38 -9.94 3.86
N GLY A 142 -14.80 -10.09 2.60
CA GLY A 142 -14.48 -9.14 1.53
C GLY A 142 -13.05 -9.35 1.00
N ARG A 143 -12.46 -8.29 0.41
CA ARG A 143 -11.13 -8.33 -0.24
C ARG A 143 -10.03 -7.61 0.55
N GLY A 144 -10.26 -7.32 1.82
CA GLY A 144 -9.32 -6.62 2.70
C GLY A 144 -9.68 -5.15 2.91
N VAL A 145 -8.66 -4.39 3.32
CA VAL A 145 -8.73 -2.96 3.63
C VAL A 145 -7.84 -2.16 2.68
N THR A 146 -7.97 -0.83 2.69
CA THR A 146 -6.99 0.09 2.08
C THR A 146 -6.47 1.07 3.11
N TYR A 147 -5.25 1.54 2.89
CA TYR A 147 -4.58 2.52 3.74
C TYR A 147 -4.46 3.88 3.07
N TRP A 148 -4.41 4.93 3.87
CA TRP A 148 -4.06 6.29 3.46
C TRP A 148 -3.34 6.99 4.59
N THR A 149 -2.42 7.89 4.24
CA THR A 149 -1.72 8.77 5.17
C THR A 149 -1.57 10.16 4.56
N ASP A 150 -1.57 11.20 5.40
CA ASP A 150 -1.17 12.55 5.01
C ASP A 150 0.35 12.80 5.11
N GLY A 151 1.11 11.83 5.65
CA GLY A 151 2.54 11.95 5.91
C GLY A 151 2.89 12.89 7.09
N ALA A 152 1.89 13.41 7.80
CA ALA A 152 2.03 14.27 8.98
C ALA A 152 1.45 13.63 10.25
N GLY A 153 1.07 12.35 10.18
CA GLY A 153 0.61 11.54 11.31
C GLY A 153 -0.90 11.26 11.33
N ASP A 154 -1.64 11.60 10.27
CA ASP A 154 -3.02 11.13 10.07
C ASP A 154 -3.05 9.89 9.18
N ASP A 155 -3.09 8.73 9.83
CA ASP A 155 -3.08 7.42 9.19
C ASP A 155 -4.45 6.75 9.32
N ARG A 156 -4.96 6.23 8.20
CA ARG A 156 -6.34 5.73 8.11
C ARG A 156 -6.42 4.38 7.42
N ILE A 157 -7.16 3.49 8.06
CA ILE A 157 -7.59 2.21 7.47
C ILE A 157 -9.04 2.34 7.04
N PHE A 158 -9.29 2.09 5.76
CA PHE A 158 -10.63 2.08 5.18
C PHE A 158 -11.07 0.65 4.88
N VAL A 159 -12.31 0.36 5.25
CA VAL A 159 -13.00 -0.89 4.90
C VAL A 159 -14.30 -0.56 4.19
N VAL A 160 -14.61 -1.27 3.12
CA VAL A 160 -15.90 -1.16 2.44
C VAL A 160 -16.84 -2.20 3.02
N THR A 161 -17.88 -1.76 3.69
CA THR A 161 -18.95 -2.63 4.19
C THR A 161 -20.13 -2.67 3.22
N PRO A 162 -20.84 -3.81 3.10
CA PRO A 162 -22.10 -3.83 2.37
C PRO A 162 -23.07 -2.85 3.06
N SER A 163 -23.81 -2.10 2.26
CA SER A 163 -24.64 -0.98 2.70
C SER A 163 -25.83 -1.42 3.57
N TYR A 164 -26.31 -0.49 4.37
CA TYR A 164 -27.70 -0.47 4.84
C TYR A 164 -28.63 -0.43 3.63
N GLN A 165 -29.53 -1.41 3.53
CA GLN A 165 -30.78 -1.26 2.79
C GLN A 165 -31.91 -1.43 3.80
#